data_AF-A0A5C6EH65-F1
#
_entry.id   AF-A0A5C6EH65-F1
#
_cell.length_a   1.000
_cell.length_b   1.000
_cell.length_c   1.000
_cell.angle_alpha   90.00
_cell.angle_beta   90.00
_cell.angle_gamma   90.00
#
_symmetry.space_group_name_H-M   'P 1'
#
loop_
_entity.id
_entity.type
_entity.pdbx_description
1 polymer ?
#
loop_
_entity_poly.entity_id
_entity_poly.type
_entity_poly.pdbx_seq_one_letter_code
_entity_poly.pdbx_strand_id
1 'polypeptide(L)'
;MAKKKSAPKKKAAPKKSTATQKSSTLGDIYNQVAARADTKGVKINVAETKRVLACFFDVLEDYKPADAFDFVAKGLKRAGTRRR
;
A
#
# COMPACT_ATOMS: atom_id res chain seq x y z
N MET A 1 -32.08 47.40 9.95
CA MET A 1 -30.85 46.91 9.30
C MET A 1 -30.04 46.10 10.32
N ALA A 2 -29.78 44.81 10.07
CA ALA A 2 -28.59 44.08 10.55
C ALA A 2 -28.64 42.62 10.05
N LYS A 3 -28.07 42.39 8.86
CA LYS A 3 -27.78 41.06 8.32
C LYS A 3 -26.77 40.37 9.24
N LYS A 4 -27.13 39.26 9.90
CA LYS A 4 -26.14 38.34 10.48
C LYS A 4 -25.97 37.15 9.54
N LYS A 5 -24.89 37.22 8.75
CA LYS A 5 -24.48 36.24 7.74
C LYS A 5 -24.26 34.86 8.37
N SER A 6 -24.80 33.85 7.71
CA SER A 6 -24.56 32.43 7.92
C SER A 6 -23.07 32.09 7.76
N ALA A 7 -22.50 31.40 8.75
CA ALA A 7 -21.16 30.83 8.65
C ALA A 7 -21.16 29.63 7.69
N PRO A 8 -20.22 29.52 6.74
CA PRO A 8 -20.16 28.37 5.84
C PRO A 8 -19.60 27.15 6.58
N LYS A 9 -20.38 26.06 6.64
CA LYS A 9 -19.96 24.75 7.12
C LYS A 9 -18.71 24.31 6.33
N LYS A 10 -17.55 24.22 7.00
CA LYS A 10 -16.36 23.53 6.47
C LYS A 10 -16.76 22.08 6.15
N LYS A 11 -16.92 21.76 4.88
CA LYS A 11 -17.04 20.38 4.39
C LYS A 11 -15.72 19.68 4.71
N ALA A 12 -15.76 18.77 5.68
CA ALA A 12 -14.65 17.87 5.97
C ALA A 12 -14.29 17.10 4.69
N ALA A 13 -12.99 17.05 4.37
CA ALA A 13 -12.46 16.29 3.24
C ALA A 13 -12.93 14.83 3.31
N PRO A 14 -13.24 14.19 2.17
CA PRO A 14 -13.69 12.80 2.17
C PRO A 14 -12.57 11.92 2.72
N LYS A 15 -12.82 11.28 3.87
CA LYS A 15 -11.95 10.24 4.42
C LYS A 15 -11.82 9.15 3.36
N LYS A 16 -10.60 8.94 2.86
CA LYS A 16 -10.27 7.82 1.97
C LYS A 16 -10.79 6.55 2.63
N SER A 17 -11.76 5.90 2.00
CA SER A 17 -12.26 4.61 2.43
C SER A 17 -11.11 3.61 2.38
N THR A 18 -10.59 3.26 3.55
CA THR A 18 -9.82 2.03 3.73
C THR A 18 -10.79 0.90 3.45
N ALA A 19 -10.82 0.43 2.20
CA ALA A 19 -11.54 -0.77 1.84
C ALA A 19 -11.06 -1.87 2.79
N THR A 20 -11.98 -2.39 3.59
CA THR A 20 -11.75 -3.52 4.48
C THR A 20 -11.25 -4.67 3.62
N GLN A 21 -9.93 -4.88 3.61
CA GLN A 21 -9.36 -6.03 2.93
C GLN A 21 -9.89 -7.25 3.67
N LYS A 22 -10.64 -8.11 2.97
CA LYS A 22 -10.90 -9.50 3.38
C LYS A 22 -9.58 -10.05 3.92
N SER A 23 -9.62 -10.74 5.06
CA SER A 23 -8.48 -11.42 5.68
C SER A 23 -7.64 -12.11 4.60
N SER A 24 -6.67 -11.39 4.09
CA SER A 24 -5.92 -11.79 2.91
C SER A 24 -4.79 -12.61 3.49
N THR A 25 -4.72 -13.88 3.12
CA THR A 25 -3.57 -14.68 3.52
C THR A 25 -2.32 -14.08 2.88
N LEU A 26 -1.16 -14.42 3.44
CA LEU A 26 0.11 -13.96 2.89
C LEU A 26 0.24 -14.36 1.41
N GLY A 27 -0.29 -15.54 1.03
CA GLY A 27 -0.40 -16.00 -0.35
C GLY A 27 -1.33 -15.16 -1.24
N ASP A 28 -2.44 -14.63 -0.71
CA ASP A 28 -3.32 -13.73 -1.46
C ASP A 28 -2.64 -12.41 -1.80
N ILE A 29 -1.84 -11.87 -0.87
CA ILE A 29 -1.03 -10.68 -1.11
C ILE A 29 -0.01 -10.96 -2.21
N TYR A 30 0.63 -12.13 -2.20
CA TYR A 30 1.60 -12.52 -3.22
C TYR A 30 0.96 -12.59 -4.61
N ASN A 31 -0.23 -13.18 -4.72
CA ASN A 31 -0.98 -13.22 -5.97
C ASN A 31 -1.36 -11.81 -6.45
N GLN A 32 -1.76 -10.92 -5.54
CA GLN A 32 -2.05 -9.51 -5.88
C GLN A 32 -0.80 -8.76 -6.37
N VAL A 33 0.36 -9.02 -5.78
CA VAL A 33 1.63 -8.42 -6.24
C VAL A 33 1.97 -8.93 -7.63
N ALA A 34 1.88 -10.23 -7.89
CA ALA A 34 2.12 -10.81 -9.20
C ALA A 34 1.19 -10.19 -10.28
N ALA A 35 -0.11 -10.08 -10.00
CA ALA A 35 -1.08 -9.48 -10.92
C ALA A 35 -0.81 -7.98 -11.21
N ARG A 36 -0.19 -7.25 -10.26
CA ARG A 36 0.17 -5.83 -10.45
C ARG A 36 1.54 -5.64 -11.11
N ALA A 37 2.44 -6.61 -10.92
CA ALA A 37 3.77 -6.62 -11.52
C ALA A 37 3.73 -7.04 -12.99
N ASP A 38 2.76 -7.89 -13.35
CA ASP A 38 2.44 -8.23 -14.74
C ASP A 38 1.92 -6.97 -15.46
N THR A 39 2.83 -6.31 -16.17
CA THR A 39 2.57 -5.05 -16.88
C THR A 39 2.82 -5.26 -18.36
N LYS A 40 2.11 -4.50 -19.21
CA LYS A 40 2.30 -4.52 -20.67
C LYS A 40 3.73 -4.11 -21.01
N GLY A 41 4.62 -5.08 -21.17
CA GLY A 41 6.04 -4.88 -21.46
C GLY A 41 6.98 -5.82 -20.71
N VAL A 42 6.55 -6.41 -19.59
CA VAL A 42 7.36 -7.36 -18.81
C VAL A 42 6.48 -8.54 -18.39
N LYS A 43 6.67 -9.69 -19.04
CA LYS A 43 6.04 -10.96 -18.62
C LYS A 43 6.82 -11.51 -17.42
N ILE A 44 6.53 -11.01 -16.22
CA ILE A 44 7.09 -11.61 -15.00
C ILE A 44 6.24 -12.83 -14.65
N ASN A 45 6.88 -13.99 -14.48
CA ASN A 45 6.15 -15.17 -14.05
C ASN A 45 5.65 -14.98 -12.61
N VAL A 46 4.44 -15.46 -12.31
CA VAL A 46 3.85 -15.42 -10.96
C VAL A 46 4.76 -16.10 -9.95
N ALA A 47 5.39 -17.22 -10.34
CA ALA A 47 6.32 -17.95 -9.50
C ALA A 47 7.59 -17.13 -9.16
N GLU A 48 8.11 -16.37 -10.12
CA GLU A 48 9.29 -15.51 -9.91
C GLU A 48 8.93 -14.33 -9.02
N THR A 49 7.78 -13.69 -9.23
CA THR A 49 7.28 -12.62 -8.35
C THR A 49 7.17 -13.09 -6.89
N LYS A 50 6.66 -14.30 -6.68
CA LYS A 50 6.56 -14.92 -5.35
C LYS A 50 7.93 -15.14 -4.72
N ARG A 51 8.90 -15.63 -5.49
CA ARG A 51 10.29 -15.82 -5.02
C ARG A 51 10.95 -14.51 -4.64
N VAL A 52 10.82 -13.47 -5.47
CA VAL A 52 11.39 -12.15 -5.17
C VAL A 52 10.79 -11.57 -3.89
N LEU A 53 9.48 -11.76 -3.67
CA LEU A 53 8.83 -11.28 -2.45
C LEU A 53 9.20 -12.10 -1.22
N ALA A 54 9.43 -13.40 -1.36
CA ALA A 54 10.00 -14.22 -0.28
C ALA A 54 11.41 -13.73 0.10
N CYS A 55 12.30 -13.57 -0.89
CA CYS A 55 13.64 -13.03 -0.67
C CYS A 55 13.63 -11.63 -0.04
N PHE A 56 12.63 -10.80 -0.34
CA PHE A 56 12.47 -9.51 0.34
C PHE A 56 12.25 -9.68 1.86
N PHE A 57 11.45 -10.66 2.28
CA PHE A 57 11.27 -10.94 3.71
C PHE A 57 12.49 -11.62 4.33
N ASP A 58 13.18 -12.50 3.61
CA ASP A 58 14.44 -13.11 4.06
C ASP A 58 15.48 -12.01 4.36
N VAL A 59 15.61 -11.01 3.47
CA VAL A 59 16.49 -9.85 3.71
C VAL A 59 16.04 -9.02 4.91
N LEU A 60 14.72 -8.92 5.17
CA LEU A 60 14.21 -8.21 6.35
C LEU A 60 14.43 -8.99 7.66
N GLU A 61 14.55 -10.32 7.61
CA GLU A 61 14.83 -11.17 8.77
C GLU A 61 16.21 -10.88 9.38
N ASP A 62 17.18 -10.47 8.55
CA ASP A 62 18.52 -10.09 9.01
C ASP A 62 18.53 -8.79 9.86
N TYR A 63 17.43 -8.04 9.88
CA TYR A 63 17.30 -6.79 10.64
C TYR A 63 16.54 -7.01 11.95
N LYS A 64 16.75 -6.10 12.91
CA LYS A 64 15.89 -6.05 14.09
C LYS A 64 14.44 -5.80 13.66
N PRO A 65 13.44 -6.41 14.33
CA PRO A 65 12.04 -6.28 13.93
C PRO A 65 11.59 -4.82 13.78
N ALA A 66 12.03 -3.93 14.68
CA ALA A 66 11.71 -2.50 14.61
C ALA A 66 12.21 -1.82 13.32
N ASP A 67 13.43 -2.15 12.90
CA ASP A 67 14.03 -1.59 11.68
C ASP A 67 13.38 -2.17 10.43
N ALA A 68 13.09 -3.47 10.43
CA ALA A 68 12.36 -4.16 9.36
C ALA A 68 10.99 -3.50 9.11
N PHE A 69 10.22 -3.25 10.17
CA PHE A 69 8.93 -2.55 10.05
C PHE A 69 9.08 -1.09 9.59
N ASP A 70 10.15 -0.40 9.99
CA ASP A 70 10.42 0.96 9.52
C ASP A 70 10.71 0.99 8.00
N PHE A 71 11.45 0.02 7.47
CA PHE A 71 11.65 -0.13 6.02
C PHE A 71 10.33 -0.37 5.28
N VAL A 72 9.46 -1.24 5.80
CA VAL A 72 8.12 -1.46 5.24
C VAL A 72 7.30 -0.17 5.27
N ALA A 73 7.31 0.57 6.38
CA ALA A 73 6.59 1.83 6.52
C ALA A 73 7.09 2.90 5.53
N LYS A 74 8.41 3.02 5.35
CA LYS A 74 9.04 3.88 4.34
C LYS A 74 8.64 3.45 2.92
N GLY A 75 8.63 2.15 2.65
CA GLY A 75 8.17 1.57 1.38
C GLY A 75 6.72 1.93 1.06
N LEU A 76 5.83 1.81 2.04
CA LEU A 76 4.41 2.19 1.91
C LEU A 76 4.23 3.69 1.66
N LYS A 77 4.98 4.56 2.35
CA LYS A 77 4.96 6.01 2.10
C LYS A 77 5.34 6.31 0.64
N ARG A 78 6.40 5.69 0.13
CA ARG A 78 6.84 5.84 -1.27
C ARG A 78 5.84 5.26 -2.28
N ALA A 79 5.17 4.16 -1.96
CA ALA A 79 4.09 3.63 -2.80
C ALA A 79 2.90 4.61 -2.88
N GLY A 80 2.59 5.29 -1.76
CA GLY A 80 1.55 6.32 -1.70
C GLY A 80 1.80 7.51 -2.64
N THR A 81 3.06 7.85 -2.93
CA THR A 81 3.41 8.93 -3.86
C THR A 81 3.32 8.53 -5.33
N ARG A 82 3.48 7.24 -5.67
CA ARG A 82 3.33 6.72 -7.05
C ARG A 82 1.87 6.65 -7.52
N ARG A 83 0.92 6.81 -6.61
CA ARG A 83 -0.52 6.68 -6.85
C ARG A 83 -1.21 8.02 -7.16
N ARG A 84 -0.43 9.07 -7.45
CA ARG A 84 -0.86 10.39 -7.91
C ARG A 84 -0.28 10.63 -9.30
#